data_AF-A0A7C5MAP7-F1
#
_entry.id   AF-A0A7C5MAP7-F1
#
_cell.length_a   1.000
_cell.length_b   1.000
_cell.length_c   1.000
_cell.angle_alpha   90.00
_cell.angle_beta   90.00
_cell.angle_gamma   90.00
#
_symmetry.space_group_name_H-M   'P 1'
#
loop_
_entity.id
_entity.type
_entity.pdbx_description
1 polymer ?
#
loop_
_entity_poly.entity_id
_entity_poly.type
_entity_poly.pdbx_seq_one_letter_code
_entity_poly.pdbx_strand_id
1 'polypeptide(L)'
;LDKARIIEAYLIPSNVKIEENLSMALDSHAVGVNGFGASDVSTKTNLYYFGNNPPGEILYTILNSMKLKWKRIKNPQEIMEWRENDVENWKS
;
A
#
# COMPACT_ATOMS: atom_id res chain seq x y z
N LEU A 1 17.52 13.52 -16.09
CA LEU A 1 16.84 12.51 -15.25
C LEU A 1 15.40 12.92 -15.09
N ASP A 2 14.50 12.24 -15.79
CA ASP A 2 13.06 12.44 -15.59
C ASP A 2 12.71 12.00 -14.17
N LYS A 3 11.96 12.84 -13.46
CA LYS A 3 11.48 12.53 -12.12
C LYS A 3 10.53 11.33 -12.22
N ALA A 4 10.75 10.31 -11.39
CA ALA A 4 9.83 9.19 -11.28
C ALA A 4 8.41 9.73 -10.99
N ARG A 5 7.48 9.49 -11.91
CA ARG A 5 6.08 9.89 -11.75
C ARG A 5 5.37 8.81 -10.96
N ILE A 6 4.75 9.19 -9.84
CA ILE A 6 3.85 8.30 -9.11
C ILE A 6 2.70 7.93 -10.06
N ILE A 7 2.51 6.63 -10.28
CA ILE A 7 1.43 6.12 -11.13
C ILE A 7 0.17 5.98 -10.27
N GLU A 8 0.30 5.34 -9.10
CA GLU A 8 -0.79 5.10 -8.15
C GLU A 8 -0.25 5.13 -6.71
N ALA A 9 -1.09 5.56 -5.77
CA ALA A 9 -0.84 5.45 -4.34
C ALA A 9 -2.11 4.98 -3.63
N TYR A 10 -1.93 4.19 -2.57
CA TYR A 10 -3.01 3.64 -1.77
C TYR A 10 -2.76 4.00 -0.31
N LEU A 11 -3.75 4.63 0.32
CA LEU A 11 -3.71 4.98 1.72
C LEU A 11 -4.50 3.95 2.51
N ILE A 12 -3.86 3.36 3.51
CA ILE A 12 -4.40 2.29 4.34
C ILE A 12 -4.29 2.73 5.80
N PRO A 13 -5.35 3.29 6.40
CA PRO A 13 -5.36 3.61 7.82
C PRO A 13 -5.28 2.34 8.64
N SER A 14 -4.35 2.31 9.60
CA SER A 14 -4.20 1.19 10.51
C SER A 14 -3.67 1.70 11.85
N ASN A 15 -4.22 1.16 12.94
CA ASN A 15 -3.74 1.37 14.31
C ASN A 15 -2.68 0.32 14.72
N VAL A 16 -2.40 -0.64 13.84
CA VAL A 16 -1.39 -1.68 14.02
C VAL A 16 -0.39 -1.66 12.86
N LYS A 17 0.81 -2.19 13.08
CA LYS A 17 1.79 -2.40 12.00
C LYS A 17 1.26 -3.49 11.06
N ILE A 18 1.11 -3.16 9.77
CA ILE A 18 0.55 -4.05 8.73
C ILE A 18 1.51 -4.25 7.57
N GLU A 19 2.62 -3.54 7.54
CA GLU A 19 3.59 -3.51 6.46
C GLU A 19 4.17 -4.90 6.17
N GLU A 20 4.44 -5.68 7.23
CA GLU A 20 4.92 -7.05 7.12
C GLU A 20 3.86 -7.97 6.49
N ASN A 21 2.62 -7.90 6.97
CA ASN A 21 1.52 -8.70 6.43
C ASN A 21 1.24 -8.37 4.96
N LEU A 22 1.30 -7.08 4.60
CA LEU A 22 1.16 -6.63 3.21
C LEU A 22 2.29 -7.18 2.33
N SER A 23 3.52 -7.12 2.82
CA SER A 23 4.69 -7.65 2.11
C SER A 23 4.58 -9.16 1.90
N MET A 24 4.20 -9.92 2.94
CA MET A 24 3.95 -11.37 2.82
C MET A 24 2.82 -11.72 1.84
N ALA A 25 1.74 -10.93 1.81
CA ALA A 25 0.66 -11.12 0.84
C ALA A 25 1.13 -10.86 -0.60
N LEU A 26 2.04 -9.89 -0.79
CA LEU A 26 2.63 -9.54 -2.08
C LEU A 26 3.64 -10.58 -2.58
N ASP A 27 4.40 -11.22 -1.68
CA ASP A 27 5.36 -12.28 -2.02
C ASP A 27 4.72 -13.44 -2.82
N SER A 28 3.42 -13.67 -2.65
CA SER A 28 2.68 -14.71 -3.39
C SER A 28 2.26 -14.29 -4.81
N HIS A 29 2.36 -13.01 -5.15
CA HIS A 29 1.81 -12.44 -6.40
C HIS A 29 2.83 -11.67 -7.25
N ALA A 30 3.98 -11.33 -6.68
CA ALA A 30 5.01 -10.53 -7.34
C ALA A 30 6.41 -10.98 -6.91
N VAL A 31 7.41 -10.57 -7.69
CA VAL A 31 8.81 -10.93 -7.40
C VAL A 31 9.43 -9.83 -6.54
N GLY A 32 9.75 -10.16 -5.30
CA GLY A 32 10.48 -9.27 -4.40
C GLY A 32 11.86 -8.90 -4.93
N VAL A 33 12.20 -7.61 -4.92
CA VAL A 33 13.49 -7.09 -5.39
C VAL A 33 14.53 -7.19 -4.27
N ASN A 34 15.61 -7.95 -4.50
CA ASN A 34 16.69 -8.09 -3.53
C ASN A 34 17.43 -6.76 -3.30
N GLY A 35 17.91 -6.54 -2.07
CA GLY A 35 18.66 -5.35 -1.69
C GLY A 35 17.80 -4.12 -1.34
N PHE A 36 16.47 -4.24 -1.44
CA PHE A 36 15.50 -3.23 -1.02
C PHE A 36 14.76 -3.72 0.24
N GLY A 37 15.44 -3.66 1.38
CA GLY A 37 14.84 -3.97 2.67
C GLY A 37 14.42 -2.70 3.40
N ALA A 38 13.31 -2.75 4.12
CA ALA A 38 13.06 -1.77 5.17
C ALA A 38 13.67 -2.31 6.47
N SER A 39 14.59 -1.54 7.08
CA SER A 39 15.33 -1.93 8.29
C SER A 39 14.44 -2.30 9.48
N ASP A 40 13.15 -1.93 9.44
CA ASP A 40 12.18 -2.08 10.51
C ASP A 40 11.11 -3.18 10.27
N VAL A 41 11.24 -3.97 9.20
CA VAL A 41 10.33 -5.10 8.91
C VAL A 41 11.11 -6.40 8.76
N SER A 42 10.56 -7.49 9.30
CA SER A 42 11.09 -8.86 9.21
C SER A 42 10.97 -9.49 7.81
N THR A 43 10.58 -8.70 6.80
CA THR A 43 10.38 -9.18 5.43
C THR A 43 11.62 -8.96 4.59
N LYS A 44 11.82 -9.85 3.61
CA LYS A 44 12.99 -9.84 2.75
C LYS A 44 13.11 -8.55 1.91
N THR A 45 11.97 -7.95 1.56
CA THR A 45 11.87 -6.73 0.75
C THR A 45 10.50 -6.07 0.88
N ASN A 46 10.46 -4.75 0.72
CA ASN A 46 9.22 -3.98 0.59
C ASN A 46 8.98 -3.50 -0.85
N LEU A 47 9.84 -3.88 -1.79
CA LEU A 47 9.77 -3.51 -3.20
C LEU A 47 9.50 -4.74 -4.06
N TYR A 48 8.43 -4.68 -4.85
CA TYR A 48 7.93 -5.81 -5.63
C TYR A 48 7.84 -5.47 -7.12
N TYR A 49 8.25 -6.40 -7.95
CA TYR A 49 8.13 -6.34 -9.41
C TYR A 49 7.00 -7.26 -9.89
N PHE A 50 6.00 -6.65 -10.55
CA PHE A 50 4.82 -7.36 -11.05
C PHE A 50 4.96 -7.87 -12.49
N GLY A 51 6.13 -7.72 -13.12
CA GLY A 51 6.31 -8.16 -14.50
C GLY A 51 5.45 -7.34 -15.46
N ASN A 52 4.73 -8.05 -16.33
CA ASN A 52 3.77 -7.49 -17.28
C ASN A 52 2.34 -7.38 -16.68
N ASN A 53 2.12 -7.82 -15.45
CA ASN A 53 0.81 -7.77 -14.82
C ASN A 53 0.57 -6.38 -14.23
N PRO A 54 -0.54 -5.70 -14.55
CA PRO A 54 -0.90 -4.45 -13.89
C PRO A 54 -1.09 -4.68 -12.38
N PRO A 55 -0.44 -3.90 -11.51
CA PRO A 55 -0.49 -4.14 -10.07
C PRO A 55 -1.88 -3.85 -9.45
N GLY A 56 -2.71 -3.03 -10.10
CA GLY A 56 -3.96 -2.53 -9.53
C GLY A 56 -4.93 -3.63 -9.06
N GLU A 57 -5.26 -4.58 -9.93
CA GLU A 57 -6.23 -5.65 -9.58
C GLU A 57 -5.73 -6.58 -8.47
N ILE A 58 -4.43 -6.88 -8.48
CA ILE A 58 -3.78 -7.69 -7.45
C ILE A 58 -3.83 -6.95 -6.12
N LEU A 59 -3.49 -5.65 -6.12
CA LEU A 59 -3.54 -4.82 -4.91
C LEU A 59 -4.96 -4.74 -4.35
N TYR A 60 -5.99 -4.54 -5.19
CA TYR A 60 -7.38 -4.54 -4.73
C TYR A 60 -7.78 -5.87 -4.08
N THR A 61 -7.38 -6.98 -4.70
CA THR A 61 -7.68 -8.32 -4.20
C THR A 61 -7.04 -8.55 -2.84
N ILE A 62 -5.75 -8.21 -2.70
CA ILE A 62 -5.01 -8.33 -1.44
C ILE A 62 -5.68 -7.49 -0.35
N LEU A 63 -5.88 -6.19 -0.60
CA LEU A 63 -6.43 -5.27 0.40
C LEU A 63 -7.85 -5.69 0.85
N ASN A 64 -8.68 -6.14 -0.08
CA ASN A 64 -10.03 -6.63 0.22
C ASN A 64 -10.01 -7.96 0.98
N SER A 65 -9.13 -8.90 0.62
CA SER A 65 -8.99 -10.19 1.33
C SER A 65 -8.54 -10.01 2.78
N MET A 66 -7.70 -9.00 3.03
CA MET A 66 -7.24 -8.61 4.36
C MET A 66 -8.29 -7.78 5.13
N LYS A 67 -9.45 -7.49 4.52
CA LYS A 67 -10.53 -6.65 5.07
C LYS A 67 -10.03 -5.27 5.51
N LEU A 68 -9.03 -4.74 4.82
CA LEU A 68 -8.47 -3.43 5.14
C LEU A 68 -9.38 -2.34 4.58
N LYS A 69 -9.51 -1.25 5.33
CA LYS A 69 -10.03 0.00 4.78
C LYS A 69 -8.92 0.64 3.96
N TRP A 70 -9.20 1.04 2.72
CA TRP A 70 -8.21 1.67 1.86
C TRP A 70 -8.85 2.68 0.92
N LYS A 71 -8.07 3.67 0.49
CA LYS A 71 -8.45 4.65 -0.53
C LYS A 71 -7.31 4.80 -1.53
N ARG A 72 -7.63 4.73 -2.82
CA ARG A 72 -6.68 5.15 -3.87
C ARG A 72 -6.56 6.67 -3.85
N ILE A 73 -5.33 7.16 -3.77
CA ILE A 73 -5.00 8.58 -3.67
C ILE A 73 -4.34 9.04 -4.97
N LYS A 74 -4.82 10.14 -5.53
CA LYS A 74 -4.26 10.75 -6.75
C LYS A 74 -3.29 11.89 -6.45
N ASN A 75 -3.44 12.54 -5.31
CA ASN A 75 -2.62 13.66 -4.88
C ASN A 75 -2.62 13.79 -3.34
N PRO A 76 -1.64 14.49 -2.74
CA PRO A 76 -1.57 14.65 -1.28
C PRO A 76 -2.79 15.33 -0.64
N GLN A 77 -3.55 16.15 -1.37
CA GLN A 77 -4.74 16.85 -0.82
C GLN A 77 -5.82 15.84 -0.41
N GLU A 78 -6.03 14.80 -1.21
CA GLU A 78 -7.00 13.73 -0.92
C GLU A 78 -6.69 12.96 0.38
N ILE A 79 -5.44 13.02 0.88
CA ILE A 79 -5.03 12.46 2.18
C ILE A 79 -5.60 13.31 3.31
N MET A 80 -5.50 14.64 3.20
CA MET A 80 -5.98 15.58 4.22
C MET A 80 -7.51 15.51 4.34
N GLU A 81 -8.21 15.59 3.20
CA GLU A 81 -9.67 15.47 3.15
C GLU A 81 -10.16 14.16 3.76
N TRP A 82 -9.47 13.05 3.50
CA TRP A 82 -9.90 11.77 4.03
C TRP A 82 -9.68 11.68 5.54
N ARG A 83 -8.59 12.24 6.07
CA ARG A 83 -8.37 12.32 7.53
C ARG A 83 -9.46 13.12 8.22
N GLU A 84 -9.89 14.25 7.65
CA GLU A 84 -10.95 15.08 8.23
C GLU A 84 -12.28 14.32 8.29
N ASN A 85 -12.67 13.65 7.20
CA ASN A 85 -13.88 12.83 7.14
C ASN A 85 -13.84 11.59 8.06
N ASP A 86 -12.68 10.95 8.23
CA ASP A 86 -12.54 9.81 9.15
C ASP A 86 -12.56 10.23 10.62
N VAL A 87 -11.97 11.38 10.95
CA VAL A 87 -11.99 11.94 12.31
C VAL A 87 -13.40 12.36 12.71
N GLU A 88 -14.21 12.89 11.79
CA GLU A 88 -15.63 13.20 12.05
C GLU A 88 -16.47 11.93 12.30
N ASN A 89 -16.21 10.85 11.55
CA ASN A 89 -16.87 9.56 11.76
C ASN A 89 -16.47 8.85 13.07
N TRP A 90 -15.32 9.16 13.67
CA TRP A 90 -14.93 8.65 15.00
C TRP A 90 -15.52 9.44 16.17
N LYS A 91 -16.06 10.64 15.93
CA LYS A 91 -16.69 11.48 16.95
C LYS A 91 -18.22 11.36 16.99
N SER A 92 -18.81 10.58 16.08
CA SER A 92 -20.25 10.29 15.99
C SER A 92 -20.56 8.91 16.57
#